data_AF-A0AAV8WE11-F1
#
_entry.id   AF-A0AAV8WE11-F1
#
_cell.length_a   1.000
_cell.length_b   1.000
_cell.length_c   1.000
_cell.angle_alpha   90.00
_cell.angle_beta   90.00
_cell.angle_gamma   90.00
#
_symmetry.space_group_name_H-M   'P 1'
#
loop_
_entity.id
_entity.type
_entity.pdbx_description
1 polymer ?
#
loop_
_entity_poly.entity_id
_entity_poly.type
_entity_poly.pdbx_seq_one_letter_code
_entity_poly.pdbx_strand_id
1 'polypeptide(L)'
;MNNSRQLQRIARTFARQMSQAAEGQVTEVPSARFQRMKAIQKRFQIDDGLPVHLKGGFGDRILYLGTFGLTLIGVGLSVRTWIRLILKK
;
A
#
# COMPACT_ATOMS: atom_id res chain seq x y z
N MET A 1 14.01 20.20 -48.09
CA MET A 1 13.38 19.35 -47.04
C MET A 1 14.36 18.25 -46.67
N ASN A 2 14.69 18.11 -45.39
CA ASN A 2 15.78 17.25 -44.94
C ASN A 2 15.25 15.85 -44.60
N ASN A 3 15.33 14.93 -45.57
CA ASN A 3 14.69 13.61 -45.56
C ASN A 3 15.14 12.71 -44.39
N SER A 4 16.30 12.99 -43.79
CA SER A 4 16.81 12.30 -42.60
C SER A 4 15.94 12.49 -41.35
N ARG A 5 15.28 13.65 -41.20
CA ARG A 5 14.40 13.93 -40.05
C ARG A 5 13.05 13.21 -40.17
N GLN A 6 12.59 12.95 -41.40
CA GLN A 6 11.38 12.16 -41.61
C GLN A 6 11.62 10.67 -41.32
N LEU A 7 12.77 10.15 -41.75
CA LEU A 7 13.20 8.79 -41.45
C LEU A 7 13.30 8.53 -39.93
N GLN A 8 13.85 9.48 -39.18
CA GLN A 8 13.91 9.39 -37.71
C GLN A 8 12.52 9.41 -37.06
N ARG A 9 11.56 10.17 -37.60
CA ARG A 9 10.18 10.20 -37.09
C ARG A 9 9.48 8.88 -37.35
N ILE A 10 9.60 8.35 -38.57
CA ILE A 10 9.02 7.05 -38.97
C ILE A 10 9.62 5.93 -38.13
N ALA A 11 10.94 5.89 -37.95
CA ALA A 11 11.63 4.90 -37.13
C ALA A 11 11.19 4.97 -35.66
N ARG A 12 11.01 6.16 -35.09
CA ARG A 12 10.51 6.33 -33.71
C ARG A 12 9.05 5.92 -33.56
N THR A 13 8.19 6.21 -34.53
CA THR A 13 6.80 5.72 -34.52
C THR A 13 6.72 4.21 -34.72
N PHE A 14 7.56 3.63 -35.59
CA PHE A 14 7.66 2.18 -35.76
C PHE A 14 8.16 1.49 -34.49
N ALA A 15 9.22 2.01 -33.87
CA ALA A 15 9.74 1.48 -32.61
C ALA A 15 8.68 1.54 -31.51
N ARG A 16 7.92 2.65 -31.43
CA ARG A 16 6.81 2.80 -30.49
C ARG A 16 5.65 1.84 -30.77
N GLN A 17 5.29 1.63 -32.04
CA GLN A 17 4.28 0.65 -32.45
C GLN A 17 4.71 -0.79 -32.15
N MET A 18 5.98 -1.14 -32.34
CA MET A 18 6.47 -2.47 -31.97
C MET A 18 6.46 -2.69 -30.46
N SER A 19 6.79 -1.68 -29.66
CA SER A 19 6.63 -1.77 -28.20
C SER A 19 5.17 -1.83 -27.75
N GLN A 20 4.22 -1.30 -28.54
CA GLN A 20 2.78 -1.47 -28.29
C GLN A 20 2.22 -2.80 -28.80
N ALA A 21 2.84 -3.45 -29.79
CA ALA A 21 2.44 -4.79 -30.23
C ALA A 21 2.76 -5.89 -29.19
N ALA A 22 3.60 -5.59 -28.20
CA ALA A 22 3.83 -6.43 -27.02
C ALA A 22 2.87 -6.11 -25.85
N GLU A 23 2.14 -4.99 -25.90
CA GLU A 23 0.92 -4.82 -25.10
C GLU A 23 -0.19 -5.62 -25.78
N GLY A 24 -0.07 -6.95 -25.74
CA GLY A 24 -1.23 -7.80 -25.94
C GLY A 24 -2.33 -7.26 -25.06
N GLN A 25 -3.42 -6.83 -25.68
CA GLN A 25 -4.66 -6.51 -24.99
C GLN A 25 -5.06 -7.79 -24.27
N VAL A 26 -4.67 -7.93 -23.00
CA VAL A 26 -4.96 -9.10 -22.17
C VAL A 26 -6.48 -9.09 -21.96
N THR A 27 -7.19 -9.69 -22.90
CA THR A 27 -8.60 -10.06 -22.81
C THR A 27 -8.76 -11.34 -21.98
N GLU A 28 -7.87 -11.55 -21.00
CA GLU A 28 -8.13 -12.51 -19.94
C GLU A 28 -8.93 -11.78 -18.89
N VAL A 29 -10.21 -12.17 -18.71
CA VAL A 29 -11.02 -11.68 -17.59
C VAL A 29 -10.17 -11.86 -16.33
N PRO A 30 -9.72 -10.77 -15.68
CA PRO A 30 -8.77 -10.92 -14.60
C PRO A 30 -9.43 -11.78 -13.55
N SER A 31 -8.72 -12.82 -13.10
CA SER A 31 -9.22 -13.75 -12.09
C SER A 31 -9.88 -12.97 -10.95
N ALA A 32 -10.91 -13.53 -10.33
CA ALA A 32 -11.61 -12.87 -9.23
C ALA A 32 -10.65 -12.38 -8.13
N ARG A 33 -9.50 -13.07 -7.95
CA ARG A 33 -8.40 -12.66 -7.08
C ARG A 33 -7.72 -11.37 -7.53
N PHE A 34 -7.41 -11.21 -8.82
CA PHE A 34 -6.82 -9.99 -9.35
C PHE A 34 -7.75 -8.79 -9.18
N GLN A 35 -9.06 -8.96 -9.42
CA GLN A 35 -10.04 -7.90 -9.23
C GLN A 35 -10.13 -7.47 -7.75
N ARG A 36 -10.15 -8.43 -6.83
CA ARG A 36 -10.09 -8.15 -5.38
C ARG A 36 -8.82 -7.41 -4.99
N MET A 37 -7.67 -7.85 -5.49
CA MET A 37 -6.39 -7.17 -5.26
C MET A 37 -6.45 -5.72 -5.77
N LYS A 38 -6.96 -5.48 -6.98
CA LYS A 38 -7.10 -4.13 -7.53
C LYS A 38 -8.07 -3.26 -6.72
N ALA A 39 -9.15 -3.83 -6.19
CA ALA A 39 -10.06 -3.12 -5.29
C ALA A 39 -9.35 -2.70 -3.98
N ILE A 40 -8.55 -3.60 -3.39
CA ILE A 40 -7.73 -3.30 -2.21
C ILE A 40 -6.70 -2.22 -2.54
N GLN A 41 -5.97 -2.35 -3.66
CA GLN A 41 -4.99 -1.35 -4.11
C GLN A 41 -5.63 0.03 -4.24
N LYS A 42 -6.79 0.13 -4.91
CA LYS A 42 -7.54 1.39 -5.03
C LYS A 42 -7.85 1.98 -3.66
N ARG A 43 -8.37 1.18 -2.73
CA ARG A 43 -8.69 1.65 -1.37
C ARG A 43 -7.47 2.22 -0.64
N PHE A 44 -6.33 1.53 -0.69
CA PHE A 44 -5.10 1.97 -0.01
C PHE A 44 -4.34 3.07 -0.75
N GLN A 45 -4.70 3.38 -2.00
CA GLN A 45 -4.11 4.47 -2.79
C GLN A 45 -4.89 5.79 -2.70
N ILE A 46 -6.10 5.80 -2.14
CA ILE A 46 -6.84 7.05 -1.90
C ILE A 46 -5.99 7.96 -1.01
N ASP A 47 -5.79 9.22 -1.43
CA ASP A 47 -5.06 10.20 -0.63
C ASP A 47 -6.00 10.85 0.38
N ASP A 48 -6.15 10.19 1.53
CA ASP A 48 -7.01 10.57 2.66
C ASP A 48 -6.22 11.19 3.83
N GLY A 49 -4.90 11.34 3.68
CA GLY A 49 -3.99 11.80 4.74
C GLY A 49 -3.87 10.83 5.92
N LEU A 50 -4.48 9.64 5.85
CA LEU A 50 -4.41 8.65 6.93
C LEU A 50 -3.11 7.83 6.82
N PRO A 51 -2.47 7.52 7.96
CA PRO A 51 -1.33 6.63 7.95
C PRO A 51 -1.75 5.20 7.58
N VAL A 52 -0.82 4.43 6.99
CA VAL A 52 -1.12 3.08 6.45
C VAL A 52 -1.76 2.13 7.47
N HIS A 53 -1.43 2.26 8.76
CA HIS A 53 -1.95 1.41 9.84
C HIS A 53 -3.36 1.77 10.32
N LEU A 54 -3.98 2.84 9.81
CA LEU A 54 -5.39 3.19 10.05
C LEU A 54 -6.22 3.17 8.76
N LYS A 55 -5.58 2.89 7.62
CA LYS A 55 -6.19 2.98 6.28
C LYS A 55 -7.17 1.83 5.99
N GLY A 56 -7.05 0.73 6.72
CA GLY A 56 -7.99 -0.39 6.75
C GLY A 56 -9.29 -0.08 7.51
N GLY A 57 -9.41 1.09 8.15
CA GLY A 57 -10.67 1.66 8.63
C GLY A 57 -10.97 1.37 10.10
N PHE A 58 -12.22 1.05 10.43
CA PHE A 58 -12.67 0.94 11.82
C PHE A 58 -12.00 -0.21 12.60
N GLY A 59 -11.76 -1.35 11.93
CA GLY A 59 -11.06 -2.49 12.55
C GLY A 59 -9.66 -2.13 13.04
N ASP A 60 -8.91 -1.37 12.23
CA ASP A 60 -7.57 -0.90 12.57
C ASP A 60 -7.58 -0.01 13.82
N ARG A 61 -8.60 0.84 13.98
CA ARG A 61 -8.74 1.72 15.15
C ARG A 61 -8.98 0.92 16.43
N ILE A 62 -9.88 -0.07 16.39
CA ILE A 62 -10.12 -0.97 17.54
C ILE A 62 -8.84 -1.72 17.89
N LEU A 63 -8.15 -2.27 16.88
CA LEU A 63 -6.93 -3.04 17.09
C LEU A 63 -5.83 -2.16 17.72
N TYR A 64 -5.62 -0.95 17.18
CA TYR A 64 -4.68 0.02 17.73
C TYR A 64 -5.00 0.37 19.19
N LEU A 65 -6.25 0.74 19.48
CA LEU A 65 -6.68 1.10 20.83
C LEU A 65 -6.55 -0.07 21.81
N GLY A 66 -6.91 -1.28 21.38
CA GLY A 66 -6.76 -2.50 22.19
C GLY A 66 -5.30 -2.80 22.52
N THR A 67 -4.41 -2.78 21.51
CA THR A 67 -2.97 -2.99 21.72
C THR A 67 -2.38 -1.90 22.61
N PHE A 68 -2.68 -0.64 22.34
CA PHE A 68 -2.17 0.49 23.12
C PHE A 68 -2.62 0.42 24.58
N GLY A 69 -3.90 0.13 24.82
CA GLY A 69 -4.45 -0.06 26.16
C GLY A 69 -3.77 -1.21 26.91
N LEU A 70 -3.59 -2.36 26.24
CA LEU A 70 -2.92 -3.51 26.84
C LEU A 70 -1.46 -3.21 27.20
N THR A 71 -0.74 -2.49 26.34
CA THR A 71 0.64 -2.06 26.60
C THR A 71 0.71 -1.13 27.81
N LEU A 72 -0.18 -0.15 27.91
CA LEU A 72 -0.24 0.75 29.07
C LEU A 72 -0.53 0.01 30.37
N ILE A 73 -1.47 -0.94 30.35
CA ILE A 73 -1.77 -1.80 31.51
C ILE A 73 -0.54 -2.60 31.91
N GLY A 74 0.12 -3.25 30.94
CA GLY A 74 1.33 -4.03 31.18
C GLY A 74 2.43 -3.18 31.82
N VAL A 75 2.74 -2.03 31.23
CA VAL A 75 3.74 -1.08 31.77
C VAL A 75 3.35 -0.62 33.17
N GLY A 76 2.09 -0.26 33.41
CA GLY A 76 1.61 0.17 34.72
C GLY A 76 1.77 -0.90 35.80
N LEU A 77 1.45 -2.15 35.49
CA LEU A 77 1.64 -3.28 36.40
C LEU A 77 3.13 -3.58 36.66
N SER A 78 3.97 -3.48 35.62
CA SER A 78 5.42 -3.63 35.75
C SER A 78 6.01 -2.56 36.66
N VAL A 79 5.64 -1.29 36.47
CA VAL A 79 6.08 -0.17 37.32
C VAL A 79 5.60 -0.34 38.75
N ARG A 80 4.33 -0.71 38.97
CA ARG A 80 3.80 -1.00 40.31
C ARG A 80 4.61 -2.09 41.01
N THR A 81 4.96 -3.14 40.29
CA THR A 81 5.76 -4.26 40.82
C THR A 81 7.18 -3.81 41.16
N TRP A 82 7.80 -3.04 40.28
CA TRP A 82 9.12 -2.46 40.50
C TRP A 82 9.16 -1.58 41.76
N ILE A 83 8.18 -0.69 41.93
CA ILE A 83 8.05 0.16 43.11
C ILE A 83 7.89 -0.68 44.37
N ARG A 84 7.05 -1.71 44.34
CA ARG A 84 6.86 -2.63 45.47
C ARG A 84 8.18 -3.29 45.89
N LEU A 85 8.95 -3.77 44.92
CA LEU A 85 10.24 -4.42 45.17
C LEU A 85 11.27 -3.45 45.75
N ILE A 86 11.36 -2.23 45.21
CA ILE A 86 12.30 -1.21 45.69
C ILE A 86 11.95 -0.74 47.10
N LEU A 87 10.67 -0.46 47.34
CA LEU A 87 10.20 0.06 48.62
C LEU A 87 10.06 -1.03 49.70
N LYS A 88 10.41 -2.29 49.39
CA LYS A 88 10.30 -3.48 50.27
C LYS A 88 9.02 -3.46 51.13
N LYS A 89 7.89 -3.11 50.52
CA LYS A 89 6.56 -3.15 51.13
C LYS A 89 5.73 -4.27 50.52
#